data_AF-A0A974YAM7-F1
#
_entry.id   AF-A0A974YAM7-F1
#
_cell.length_a   1.000
_cell.length_b   1.000
_cell.length_c   1.000
_cell.angle_alpha   90.00
_cell.angle_beta   90.00
_cell.angle_gamma   90.00
#
_symmetry.space_group_name_H-M   'P 1'
#
loop_
_entity.id
_entity.type
_entity.pdbx_description
1 polymer ?
#
loop_
_entity_poly.entity_id
_entity_poly.type
_entity_poly.pdbx_seq_one_letter_code
_entity_poly.pdbx_strand_id
1 'polypeptide(L)'
;MTHIRSHILAAFAIAGIFVTAPAFAQSSACQEGQKILQERQGLIQQVNKLTNGGKNKQIDPRAACAIFTKLVTNGSAGQKWMTDNKDWCQVPDQLVESFAEDHKRSQQFKGQACGAAAKMAEMEKRAKQQAQQGGPAGKMGGGLTGTLSVPKGAL
;
A
#
# COMPACT_ATOMS: atom_id res chain seq x y z
N MET A 1 -37.11 61.87 42.81
CA MET A 1 -36.84 61.43 44.19
C MET A 1 -36.53 59.93 44.13
N THR A 2 -35.27 59.56 43.91
CA THR A 2 -34.28 59.16 44.94
C THR A 2 -34.50 57.76 45.53
N HIS A 3 -33.68 56.83 45.03
CA HIS A 3 -32.96 55.73 45.69
C HIS A 3 -33.71 54.68 46.53
N ILE A 4 -33.38 53.39 46.29
CA ILE A 4 -32.70 52.53 47.27
C ILE A 4 -31.84 51.50 46.51
N ARG A 5 -30.57 51.45 46.88
CA ARG A 5 -29.57 50.42 46.54
C ARG A 5 -29.73 49.27 47.54
N SER A 6 -29.64 48.01 47.12
CA SER A 6 -28.94 47.01 47.94
C SER A 6 -28.51 45.79 47.13
N HIS A 7 -27.28 45.40 47.38
CA HIS A 7 -26.50 44.38 46.69
C HIS A 7 -26.74 43.01 47.34
N ILE A 8 -27.02 41.98 46.53
CA ILE A 8 -26.69 40.60 46.89
C ILE A 8 -25.97 39.96 45.70
N LEU A 9 -24.64 39.86 45.85
CA LEU A 9 -23.75 39.05 45.05
C LEU A 9 -24.07 37.57 45.30
N ALA A 10 -24.68 36.89 44.33
CA ALA A 10 -24.71 35.43 44.30
C ALA A 10 -23.47 34.94 43.56
N ALA A 11 -22.51 34.41 44.30
CA ALA A 11 -21.30 33.79 43.77
C ALA A 11 -21.65 32.51 43.00
N PHE A 12 -21.47 32.53 41.68
CA PHE A 12 -21.46 31.32 40.86
C PHE A 12 -20.16 30.55 41.11
N ALA A 13 -20.18 29.58 42.01
CA ALA A 13 -19.14 28.55 42.06
C ALA A 13 -19.37 27.57 40.90
N ILE A 14 -18.81 27.91 39.72
CA ILE A 14 -18.69 26.95 38.62
C ILE A 14 -17.59 25.96 39.03
N ALA A 15 -17.99 24.84 39.63
CA ALA A 15 -17.15 23.67 39.73
C ALA A 15 -16.94 23.11 38.31
N GLY A 16 -15.96 23.64 37.60
CA GLY A 16 -15.48 23.08 36.35
C GLY A 16 -14.88 21.71 36.63
N ILE A 17 -15.64 20.64 36.37
CA ILE A 17 -15.06 19.32 36.17
C ILE A 17 -14.25 19.42 34.89
N PHE A 18 -12.97 19.74 35.03
CA PHE A 18 -11.99 19.51 33.98
C PHE A 18 -11.93 18.00 33.77
N VAL A 19 -12.67 17.51 32.78
CA VAL A 19 -12.33 16.25 32.13
C VAL A 19 -10.98 16.51 31.47
N THR A 20 -9.91 16.23 32.18
CA THR A 20 -8.57 16.12 31.62
C THR A 20 -8.58 14.90 30.70
N ALA A 21 -9.12 15.05 29.49
CA ALA A 21 -8.67 14.19 28.40
C ALA A 21 -7.14 14.30 28.41
N PRO A 22 -6.38 13.19 28.37
CA PRO A 22 -4.93 13.28 28.30
C PRO A 22 -4.63 14.16 27.10
N ALA A 23 -4.05 15.33 27.35
CA ALA A 23 -3.45 16.10 26.30
C ALA A 23 -2.38 15.16 25.73
N PHE A 24 -2.64 14.58 24.55
CA PHE A 24 -1.69 13.81 23.77
C PHE A 24 -0.56 14.76 23.34
N ALA A 25 0.24 15.17 24.31
CA ALA A 25 1.21 16.21 24.22
C ALA A 25 2.40 15.66 23.45
N GLN A 26 2.52 16.05 22.17
CA GLN A 26 3.76 16.47 21.53
C GLN A 26 5.00 15.55 21.65
N SER A 27 4.86 14.26 21.98
CA SER A 27 6.02 13.37 21.94
C SER A 27 6.33 13.07 20.48
N SER A 28 7.58 13.32 20.09
CA SER A 28 8.06 13.05 18.73
C SER A 28 7.82 11.61 18.31
N ALA A 29 7.87 10.68 19.27
CA ALA A 29 7.55 9.27 19.06
C ALA A 29 6.10 9.04 18.64
N CYS A 30 5.10 9.67 19.28
CA CYS A 30 3.71 9.47 18.85
C CYS A 30 3.41 10.15 17.50
N GLN A 31 4.09 11.28 17.20
CA GLN A 31 4.03 11.91 15.88
C GLN A 31 4.63 11.03 14.77
N GLU A 32 5.71 10.31 15.08
CA GLU A 32 6.30 9.31 14.17
C GLU A 32 5.29 8.19 13.86
N GLY A 33 4.58 7.69 14.87
CA GLY A 33 3.50 6.72 14.67
C GLY A 33 2.41 7.22 13.72
N GLN A 34 1.95 8.47 13.91
CA GLN A 34 0.98 9.11 13.01
C GLN A 34 1.51 9.19 11.57
N LYS A 35 2.79 9.55 11.39
CA LYS A 35 3.44 9.59 10.08
C LYS A 35 3.49 8.21 9.43
N ILE A 36 3.86 7.17 10.18
CA ILE A 36 3.88 5.78 9.69
C ILE A 36 2.49 5.37 9.18
N LEU A 37 1.44 5.66 9.94
CA LEU A 37 0.06 5.34 9.57
C LEU A 37 -0.42 6.14 8.35
N GLN A 38 -0.05 7.42 8.26
CA GLN A 38 -0.37 8.27 7.12
C GLN A 38 0.32 7.78 5.83
N GLU A 39 1.59 7.42 5.91
CA GLU A 39 2.33 6.81 4.80
C GLU A 39 1.69 5.49 4.37
N ARG A 40 1.29 4.65 5.33
CA ARG A 40 0.59 3.39 5.06
C ARG A 40 -0.72 3.64 4.32
N GLN A 41 -1.52 4.61 4.74
CA GLN A 41 -2.76 4.98 4.07
C GLN A 41 -2.49 5.42 2.61
N GLY A 42 -1.46 6.24 2.38
CA GLY A 42 -1.05 6.65 1.03
C GLY A 42 -0.62 5.47 0.15
N LEU A 43 0.02 4.46 0.71
CA LEU A 43 0.38 3.24 0.00
C LEU A 43 -0.85 2.37 -0.30
N ILE A 44 -1.80 2.24 0.63
CA ILE A 44 -3.08 1.54 0.41
C ILE A 44 -3.87 2.22 -0.72
N GLN A 45 -3.88 3.56 -0.77
CA GLN A 45 -4.50 4.27 -1.90
C GLN A 45 -3.83 3.94 -3.24
N GLN A 46 -2.51 3.75 -3.27
CA GLN A 46 -1.81 3.30 -4.48
C GLN A 46 -2.20 1.88 -4.86
N VAL A 47 -2.34 0.97 -3.89
CA VAL A 47 -2.87 -0.38 -4.13
C VAL A 47 -4.29 -0.31 -4.70
N ASN A 48 -5.17 0.49 -4.09
CA ASN A 48 -6.54 0.66 -4.59
C ASN A 48 -6.56 1.21 -6.00
N LYS A 49 -5.72 2.19 -6.35
CA LYS A 49 -5.60 2.69 -7.73
C LYS A 49 -5.12 1.61 -8.70
N LEU A 50 -4.21 0.74 -8.24
CA LEU A 50 -3.73 -0.38 -9.04
C LEU A 50 -4.86 -1.37 -9.33
N THR A 51 -5.69 -1.69 -8.33
CA THR A 51 -6.80 -2.66 -8.44
C THR A 51 -8.11 -2.07 -8.96
N ASN A 52 -8.24 -0.73 -9.01
CA ASN A 52 -9.46 -0.05 -9.46
C ASN A 52 -9.68 -0.29 -10.96
N GLY A 53 -10.70 -1.07 -11.30
CA GLY A 53 -10.99 -1.61 -12.64
C GLY A 53 -11.57 -3.02 -12.63
N GLY A 54 -11.73 -3.62 -11.45
CA GLY A 54 -12.39 -4.91 -11.26
C GLY A 54 -11.55 -6.09 -11.73
N LYS A 55 -12.17 -7.27 -11.74
CA LYS A 55 -11.53 -8.57 -12.04
C LYS A 55 -10.83 -8.67 -13.41
N ASN A 56 -11.17 -7.80 -14.35
CA ASN A 56 -10.63 -7.82 -15.71
C ASN A 56 -9.43 -6.89 -15.91
N LYS A 57 -9.10 -6.03 -14.92
CA LYS A 57 -7.96 -5.13 -15.05
C LYS A 57 -6.67 -5.92 -14.89
N GLN A 58 -5.84 -5.90 -15.94
CA GLN A 58 -4.51 -6.45 -15.87
C GLN A 58 -3.66 -5.59 -14.92
N ILE A 59 -3.25 -6.19 -13.80
CA ILE A 59 -2.33 -5.56 -12.85
C ILE A 59 -0.91 -5.78 -13.37
N ASP A 60 -0.12 -4.71 -13.49
CA ASP A 60 1.32 -4.84 -13.74
C ASP A 60 2.00 -5.37 -12.45
N PRO A 61 2.55 -6.59 -12.46
CA PRO A 61 3.18 -7.15 -11.27
C PRO A 61 4.46 -6.41 -10.86
N ARG A 62 5.12 -5.67 -11.76
CA ARG A 62 6.28 -4.83 -11.42
C ARG A 62 5.84 -3.66 -10.54
N ALA A 63 4.76 -2.98 -10.94
CA ALA A 63 4.16 -1.90 -10.16
C ALA A 63 3.63 -2.42 -8.81
N ALA A 64 2.94 -3.57 -8.81
CA ALA A 64 2.48 -4.22 -7.59
C ALA A 64 3.64 -4.57 -6.65
N CYS A 65 4.70 -5.18 -7.16
CA CYS A 65 5.88 -5.56 -6.37
C CYS A 65 6.53 -4.34 -5.70
N ALA A 66 6.64 -3.22 -6.42
CA ALA A 66 7.19 -1.98 -5.87
C ALA A 66 6.33 -1.42 -4.72
N ILE A 67 5.01 -1.35 -4.90
CA ILE A 67 4.08 -0.83 -3.87
C ILE A 67 4.07 -1.74 -2.64
N PHE A 68 3.94 -3.07 -2.83
CA PHE A 68 3.93 -4.01 -1.71
C PHE A 68 5.28 -4.09 -0.98
N THR A 69 6.39 -3.86 -1.66
CA THR A 69 7.70 -3.70 -1.01
C THR A 69 7.69 -2.52 -0.04
N LYS A 70 7.17 -1.36 -0.47
CA LYS A 70 7.05 -0.19 0.40
C LYS A 70 6.09 -0.45 1.58
N LEU A 71 4.96 -1.13 1.35
CA LEU A 71 4.02 -1.52 2.42
C LEU A 71 4.66 -2.44 3.47
N VAL A 72 5.50 -3.38 3.03
CA VAL A 72 6.25 -4.25 3.95
C VAL A 72 7.27 -3.42 4.73
N THR A 73 8.07 -2.58 4.08
CA THR A 73 9.04 -1.72 4.80
C THR A 73 8.37 -0.82 5.83
N ASN A 74 7.28 -0.12 5.43
CA ASN A 74 6.48 0.69 6.35
C ASN A 74 5.86 -0.14 7.48
N GLY A 75 5.35 -1.34 7.17
CA GLY A 75 4.78 -2.24 8.18
C GLY A 75 5.81 -2.75 9.18
N SER A 76 7.04 -3.05 8.77
CA SER A 76 8.11 -3.43 9.70
C SER A 76 8.49 -2.26 10.61
N ALA A 77 8.54 -1.04 10.08
CA ALA A 77 8.76 0.16 10.88
C ALA A 77 7.61 0.39 11.88
N GLY A 78 6.36 0.22 11.46
CA GLY A 78 5.19 0.37 12.32
C GLY A 78 5.08 -0.69 13.41
N GLN A 79 5.40 -1.95 13.12
CA GLN A 79 5.44 -3.00 14.15
C GLN A 79 6.49 -2.72 15.21
N LYS A 80 7.68 -2.27 14.79
CA LYS A 80 8.72 -1.84 15.72
C LYS A 80 8.26 -0.67 16.56
N TRP A 81 7.70 0.37 15.92
CA TRP A 81 7.19 1.54 16.62
C TRP A 81 6.11 1.17 17.65
N MET A 82 5.14 0.32 17.28
CA MET A 82 4.09 -0.14 18.20
C MET A 82 4.67 -0.93 19.37
N THR A 83 5.65 -1.80 19.12
CA THR A 83 6.33 -2.55 20.18
C THR A 83 6.99 -1.61 21.19
N ASP A 84 7.66 -0.57 20.70
CA ASP A 84 8.43 0.34 21.52
C ASP A 84 7.56 1.41 22.22
N ASN A 85 6.39 1.74 21.66
CA ASN A 85 5.64 2.95 22.04
C ASN A 85 4.15 2.73 22.36
N LYS A 86 3.57 1.52 22.22
CA LYS A 86 2.12 1.33 22.36
C LYS A 86 1.56 1.80 23.70
N ASP A 87 2.25 1.54 24.80
CA ASP A 87 1.75 1.86 26.13
C ASP A 87 1.85 3.37 26.39
N TRP A 88 2.95 3.99 25.96
CA TRP A 88 3.19 5.44 26.06
C TRP A 88 2.24 6.25 25.18
N CYS A 89 2.05 5.83 23.93
CA CYS A 89 1.16 6.48 22.97
C CYS A 89 -0.29 6.00 23.06
N GLN A 90 -0.63 5.16 24.05
CA GLN A 90 -1.97 4.61 24.26
C GLN A 90 -2.57 4.01 22.99
N VAL A 91 -1.77 3.26 22.23
CA VAL A 91 -2.20 2.57 21.01
C VAL A 91 -3.08 1.38 21.43
N PRO A 92 -4.33 1.30 20.96
CA PRO A 92 -5.20 0.17 21.29
C PRO A 92 -4.62 -1.16 20.82
N ASP A 93 -4.70 -2.21 21.64
CA ASP A 93 -4.15 -3.54 21.27
C ASP A 93 -4.79 -4.09 19.99
N GLN A 94 -6.09 -3.82 19.76
CA GLN A 94 -6.78 -4.18 18.52
C GLN A 94 -6.13 -3.53 17.27
N LEU A 95 -5.60 -2.32 17.40
CA LEU A 95 -4.87 -1.69 16.31
C LEU A 95 -3.52 -2.38 16.09
N VAL A 96 -2.81 -2.76 17.15
CA VAL A 96 -1.55 -3.51 17.04
C VAL A 96 -1.75 -4.85 16.34
N GLU A 97 -2.79 -5.58 16.74
CA GLU A 97 -3.13 -6.89 16.18
C GLU A 97 -3.54 -6.78 14.70
N SER A 98 -4.49 -5.91 14.38
CA SER A 98 -4.93 -5.68 12.99
C SER A 98 -3.79 -5.18 12.10
N PHE A 99 -2.90 -4.32 12.62
CA PHE A 99 -1.72 -3.87 11.89
C PHE A 99 -0.75 -5.03 11.62
N ALA A 100 -0.55 -5.93 12.57
CA ALA A 100 0.30 -7.10 12.39
C ALA A 100 -0.26 -8.08 11.35
N GLU A 101 -1.57 -8.33 11.37
CA GLU A 101 -2.25 -9.14 10.34
C GLU A 101 -2.11 -8.53 8.95
N ASP A 102 -2.32 -7.22 8.85
CA ASP A 102 -2.27 -6.50 7.59
C ASP A 102 -0.82 -6.40 7.06
N HIS A 103 0.18 -6.33 7.94
CA HIS A 103 1.58 -6.48 7.58
C HIS A 103 1.89 -7.88 7.03
N LYS A 104 1.43 -8.94 7.69
CA LYS A 104 1.60 -10.33 7.23
C LYS A 104 0.95 -10.54 5.85
N ARG A 105 -0.25 -10.00 5.64
CA ARG A 105 -0.93 -10.03 4.34
C ARG A 105 -0.13 -9.27 3.27
N SER A 106 0.41 -8.11 3.60
CA SER A 106 1.27 -7.33 2.69
C SER A 106 2.53 -8.10 2.28
N GLN A 107 3.14 -8.87 3.18
CA GLN A 107 4.28 -9.74 2.88
C GLN A 107 3.91 -10.85 1.88
N GLN A 108 2.76 -11.49 2.06
CA GLN A 108 2.26 -12.51 1.13
C GLN A 108 2.05 -11.94 -0.27
N PHE A 109 1.38 -10.79 -0.38
CA PHE A 109 1.16 -10.13 -1.68
C PHE A 109 2.43 -9.62 -2.32
N LYS A 110 3.40 -9.13 -1.52
CA LYS A 110 4.74 -8.81 -2.02
C LYS A 110 5.37 -10.03 -2.69
N GLY A 111 5.36 -11.19 -2.03
CA GLY A 111 5.91 -12.44 -2.58
C GLY A 111 5.28 -12.82 -3.91
N GLN A 112 3.95 -12.77 -4.00
CA GLN A 112 3.21 -13.07 -5.22
C GLN A 112 3.51 -12.08 -6.35
N ALA A 113 3.43 -10.78 -6.06
CA ALA A 113 3.65 -9.71 -7.04
C ALA A 113 5.09 -9.73 -7.58
N CYS A 114 6.08 -9.84 -6.69
CA CYS A 114 7.48 -9.87 -7.09
C CYS A 114 7.84 -11.16 -7.82
N GLY A 115 7.28 -12.30 -7.43
CA GLY A 115 7.42 -13.56 -8.16
C GLY A 115 6.84 -13.47 -9.59
N ALA A 116 5.67 -12.86 -9.75
CA ALA A 116 5.08 -12.62 -11.06
C ALA A 116 5.91 -11.63 -11.90
N ALA A 117 6.45 -10.57 -11.29
CA ALA A 117 7.32 -9.61 -11.96
C ALA A 117 8.61 -10.27 -12.49
N ALA A 118 9.23 -11.14 -11.69
CA ALA A 118 10.41 -11.88 -12.09
C ALA A 118 10.12 -12.83 -13.27
N LYS A 119 9.00 -13.56 -13.22
CA LYS A 119 8.54 -14.42 -14.32
C LYS A 119 8.31 -13.61 -15.61
N MET A 120 7.68 -12.43 -15.50
CA MET A 120 7.48 -11.55 -16.65
C MET A 120 8.81 -11.07 -17.25
N ALA A 121 9.78 -10.69 -16.42
CA ALA A 121 11.09 -10.26 -16.91
C ALA A 121 11.83 -11.39 -17.65
N GLU A 122 11.75 -12.63 -17.15
CA GLU A 122 12.33 -13.80 -17.81
C GLU A 122 11.66 -14.10 -19.15
N MET A 123 10.31 -14.04 -19.21
CA MET A 123 9.58 -14.23 -20.47
C MET A 123 9.92 -13.13 -21.50
N GLU A 124 10.02 -11.88 -21.07
CA GLU A 124 10.41 -10.75 -21.93
C GLU A 124 11.84 -10.92 -22.47
N LYS A 125 12.77 -11.39 -21.64
CA LYS A 125 14.15 -11.70 -22.05
C LYS A 125 14.18 -12.80 -23.11
N ARG A 126 13.44 -13.90 -22.90
CA ARG A 126 13.35 -15.00 -23.87
C ARG A 126 12.71 -14.54 -25.19
N ALA A 127 11.66 -13.74 -25.13
CA ALA A 127 11.02 -13.16 -26.30
C ALA A 127 11.99 -12.27 -27.10
N LYS A 128 12.79 -11.44 -26.42
CA LYS A 128 13.84 -10.63 -27.06
C LYS A 128 14.93 -11.49 -27.70
N GLN A 129 15.36 -12.55 -27.04
CA GLN A 129 16.35 -13.49 -27.58
C GLN A 129 15.83 -14.23 -28.81
N GLN A 130 14.57 -14.67 -28.80
CA GLN A 130 13.92 -15.30 -29.96
C GLN A 130 13.72 -14.30 -31.10
N ALA A 131 13.41 -13.04 -30.82
CA ALA A 131 13.35 -11.99 -31.84
C ALA A 131 14.73 -11.66 -32.44
N GLN A 132 15.80 -11.79 -31.67
CA GLN A 132 17.18 -11.57 -32.13
C GLN A 132 17.77 -12.78 -32.88
N GLN A 133 17.45 -14.00 -32.46
CA GLN A 133 17.81 -15.24 -33.17
C GLN A 133 16.89 -15.51 -34.37
N GLY A 134 15.73 -14.84 -34.41
CA GLY A 134 14.81 -14.74 -35.54
C GLY A 134 15.02 -13.49 -36.40
N GLY A 135 16.27 -13.00 -36.49
CA GLY A 135 16.68 -12.10 -37.57
C GLY A 135 16.26 -12.66 -38.94
N PRO A 136 16.09 -11.79 -39.95
CA PRO A 136 15.23 -11.90 -41.14
C PRO A 136 14.98 -13.30 -41.76
N ALA A 137 14.38 -14.24 -41.02
CA ALA A 137 13.79 -15.47 -41.57
C ALA A 137 12.38 -15.21 -42.11
N GLY A 138 11.87 -13.98 -41.95
CA GLY A 138 10.85 -13.39 -42.82
C GLY A 138 11.42 -12.65 -44.04
N LYS A 139 12.74 -12.67 -44.27
CA LYS A 139 13.39 -11.98 -45.40
C LYS A 139 14.48 -12.76 -46.14
N MET A 140 14.75 -14.02 -45.81
CA MET A 140 15.60 -14.92 -46.60
C MET A 140 15.11 -16.38 -46.56
N GLY A 141 13.82 -16.57 -46.81
CA GLY A 141 13.28 -17.82 -47.37
C GLY A 141 12.59 -17.45 -48.68
N GLY A 142 13.40 -17.28 -49.72
CA GLY A 142 12.97 -16.72 -51.00
C GLY A 142 11.80 -17.46 -51.63
N GLY A 143 10.96 -16.68 -52.30
CA GLY A 143 9.91 -17.22 -53.15
C GLY A 143 8.82 -16.22 -53.45
N LEU A 144 9.10 -15.20 -54.25
CA LEU A 144 8.07 -14.55 -55.08
C LEU A 144 7.49 -15.52 -56.14
N THR A 145 7.78 -16.82 -56.05
CA THR A 145 7.26 -17.93 -56.84
C THR A 145 7.12 -19.25 -56.03
N GLY A 146 7.21 -19.23 -54.70
CA GLY A 146 7.33 -20.46 -53.89
C GLY A 146 5.99 -21.09 -53.50
N THR A 147 5.61 -22.15 -54.19
CA THR A 147 4.46 -23.01 -53.91
C THR A 147 4.30 -23.35 -52.43
N LEU A 148 3.13 -23.03 -51.87
CA LEU A 148 2.66 -23.56 -50.60
C LEU A 148 2.62 -25.10 -50.70
N SER A 149 3.62 -25.80 -50.15
CA SER A 149 3.56 -27.27 -50.04
C SER A 149 2.55 -27.63 -48.97
N VAL A 150 1.30 -27.83 -49.41
CA VAL A 150 0.26 -28.50 -48.64
C VAL A 150 0.70 -29.95 -48.41
N PRO A 151 0.76 -30.46 -47.16
CA PRO A 151 1.06 -31.85 -46.93
C PRO A 151 -0.05 -32.72 -47.55
N LYS A 152 0.32 -33.53 -48.55
CA LYS A 152 -0.54 -34.57 -49.13
C LYS A 152 -0.86 -35.58 -48.04
N GLY A 153 -2.11 -35.57 -47.58
CA GLY A 153 -2.62 -36.46 -46.54
C GLY A 153 -3.99 -36.06 -45.98
N ALA A 154 -4.49 -34.86 -46.29
CA ALA A 154 -5.86 -34.45 -45.97
C ALA A 154 -6.74 -34.51 -47.24
N LEU A 155 -7.10 -35.72 -47.65
CA LEU A 155 -8.31 -36.03 -48.43
C LEU A 155 -9.01 -37.20 -47.73
#